data_AF-A0A3D4FRH3-F1
#
_entry.id   AF-A0A3D4FRH3-F1
#
_cell.length_a   1.000
_cell.length_b   1.000
_cell.length_c   1.000
_cell.angle_alpha   90.00
_cell.angle_beta   90.00
_cell.angle_gamma   90.00
#
_symmetry.space_group_name_H-M   'P 1'
#
loop_
_entity.id
_entity.type
_entity.pdbx_description
1 polymer ?
#
loop_
_entity_poly.entity_id
_entity_poly.type
_entity_poly.pdbx_seq_one_letter_code
_entity_poly.pdbx_strand_id
1 'polypeptide(L)'
;VERLLLFAAGQSAIEVDDVREIAGPVTMHDDWAVARAIERGQADLALRELALAVESGAAPVMLLGQLAWVVRTKLSSNRLPAAVEAVFRTDLDLKNSVGQPRVLLERLVMELCGVFGTDAGRPGARTSRRAEP
;
A
#
# COMPACT_ATOMS: atom_id res chain seq x y z
N VAL A 1 0.73 0.80 -25.15
CA VAL A 1 1.33 1.21 -26.43
C VAL A 1 0.45 0.84 -27.61
N GLU A 2 -0.04 -0.39 -27.75
CA GLU A 2 -0.90 -0.82 -28.87
C GLU A 2 -2.14 0.08 -29.11
N ARG A 3 -2.89 0.42 -28.05
CA ARG A 3 -4.04 1.35 -28.15
C ARG A 3 -3.66 2.74 -28.68
N LEU A 4 -2.48 3.24 -28.31
CA LEU A 4 -1.98 4.54 -28.74
C LEU A 4 -1.58 4.51 -30.22
N LEU A 5 -0.93 3.42 -30.66
CA LEU A 5 -0.57 3.23 -32.06
C LEU A 5 -1.80 3.11 -32.97
N LEU A 6 -2.88 2.48 -32.48
CA LEU A 6 -4.15 2.41 -33.18
C LEU A 6 -4.86 3.78 -33.23
N PHE A 7 -4.81 4.55 -32.15
CA PHE A 7 -5.43 5.88 -32.08
C PHE A 7 -4.73 6.89 -33.00
N ALA A 8 -3.40 6.90 -32.99
CA ALA A 8 -2.57 7.77 -33.82
C ALA A 8 -2.36 7.24 -35.24
N ALA A 9 -3.11 6.20 -35.66
CA ALA A 9 -2.92 5.57 -36.96
C ALA A 9 -3.19 6.57 -38.09
N GLY A 10 -2.17 6.83 -38.91
CA GLY A 10 -2.23 7.79 -40.02
C GLY A 10 -1.75 9.20 -39.68
N GLN A 11 -1.41 9.48 -38.41
CA GLN A 11 -0.67 10.68 -38.03
C GLN A 11 0.83 10.50 -38.34
N SER A 12 1.52 11.60 -38.69
CA SER A 12 2.98 11.57 -38.95
C SER A 12 3.83 11.56 -37.69
N ALA A 13 3.23 11.90 -36.54
CA ALA A 13 3.83 11.87 -35.22
C ALA A 13 2.75 11.65 -34.16
N ILE A 14 3.13 11.06 -33.01
CA ILE A 14 2.27 10.94 -31.83
C ILE A 14 2.56 12.14 -30.94
N GLU A 15 1.54 12.93 -30.61
CA GLU A 15 1.65 14.09 -29.74
C GLU A 15 1.28 13.77 -28.29
N VAL A 16 1.61 14.70 -27.37
CA VAL A 16 1.32 14.54 -25.94
C VAL A 16 -0.19 14.45 -25.68
N ASP A 17 -1.00 15.14 -26.49
CA ASP A 17 -2.44 15.12 -26.33
C ASP A 17 -3.07 13.77 -26.74
N ASP A 18 -2.53 13.10 -27.77
CA ASP A 18 -2.95 11.73 -28.12
C ASP A 18 -2.70 10.75 -26.96
N VAL A 19 -1.57 10.92 -26.27
CA VAL A 19 -1.24 10.13 -25.07
C VAL A 19 -2.23 10.41 -23.96
N ARG A 20 -2.56 11.68 -23.69
CA ARG A 20 -3.49 12.07 -22.62
C ARG A 20 -4.91 11.55 -22.87
N GLU A 21 -5.36 11.60 -24.12
CA GLU A 21 -6.66 11.09 -24.55
C GLU A 21 -6.77 9.58 -24.30
N ILE A 22 -5.74 8.82 -24.68
CA ILE A 22 -5.73 7.36 -24.57
C ILE A 22 -5.42 6.86 -23.17
N ALA A 23 -4.55 7.56 -22.43
CA ALA A 23 -4.14 7.21 -21.08
C ALA A 23 -5.16 7.64 -20.01
N GLY A 24 -6.38 8.05 -20.42
CA GLY A 24 -7.42 8.59 -19.54
C GLY A 24 -7.61 7.83 -18.21
N PRO A 25 -8.25 8.45 -17.21
CA PRO A 25 -8.15 8.09 -15.79
C PRO A 25 -8.48 6.64 -15.42
N VAL A 26 -9.24 5.93 -16.26
CA VAL A 26 -9.59 4.51 -16.09
C VAL A 26 -8.40 3.56 -16.39
N THR A 27 -7.46 3.99 -17.23
CA THR A 27 -6.34 3.17 -17.71
C THR A 27 -5.10 3.25 -16.83
N MET A 28 -5.05 4.19 -15.91
CA MET A 28 -4.05 4.22 -14.85
C MET A 28 -4.66 3.64 -13.59
N HIS A 29 -4.77 2.31 -13.54
CA HIS A 29 -4.54 1.66 -12.25
C HIS A 29 -3.10 1.99 -11.92
N ASP A 30 -2.90 3.02 -11.10
CA ASP A 30 -1.57 3.33 -10.61
C ASP A 30 -1.24 2.24 -9.60
N ASP A 31 -0.70 1.12 -10.11
CA ASP A 31 -0.31 -0.07 -9.35
C ASP A 31 0.68 0.26 -8.20
N TRP A 32 1.17 1.50 -8.17
CA TRP A 32 2.12 2.06 -7.23
C TRP A 32 1.57 3.23 -6.42
N ALA A 33 0.27 3.54 -6.48
CA ALA A 33 -0.34 4.67 -5.75
C ALA A 33 -0.19 4.50 -4.24
N VAL A 34 -0.54 3.30 -3.74
CA VAL A 34 -0.38 2.91 -2.33
C VAL A 34 1.07 3.07 -1.89
N ALA A 35 2.02 2.59 -2.71
CA ALA A 35 3.44 2.65 -2.42
C ALA A 35 3.95 4.09 -2.25
N ARG A 36 3.54 4.98 -3.16
CA ARG A 36 3.91 6.39 -3.14
C ARG A 36 3.29 7.15 -1.97
N ALA A 37 2.08 6.78 -1.56
CA ALA A 37 1.44 7.36 -0.39
C ALA A 37 2.15 6.92 0.90
N ILE A 38 2.56 5.65 1.01
CA ILE A 38 3.34 5.12 2.15
C ILE A 38 4.69 5.81 2.28
N GLU A 39 5.41 5.99 1.17
CA GLU A 39 6.70 6.68 1.16
C GLU A 39 6.59 8.10 1.75
N ARG A 40 5.47 8.78 1.50
CA ARG A 40 5.18 10.13 2.00
C ARG A 40 4.48 10.15 3.37
N GLY A 41 4.20 9.00 3.98
CA GLY A 41 3.47 8.90 5.25
C GLY A 41 2.01 9.36 5.17
N GLN A 42 1.40 9.36 3.97
CA GLN A 42 0.03 9.81 3.74
C GLN A 42 -0.95 8.64 3.97
N ALA A 43 -1.27 8.37 5.23
CA ALA A 43 -2.06 7.21 5.63
C ALA A 43 -3.48 7.19 5.04
N ASP A 44 -4.14 8.34 4.99
CA ASP A 44 -5.46 8.54 4.41
C ASP A 44 -5.48 8.19 2.91
N LEU A 45 -4.52 8.72 2.16
CA LEU A 45 -4.36 8.41 0.75
C LEU A 45 -3.99 6.94 0.54
N ALA A 46 -3.05 6.41 1.33
CA ALA A 46 -2.61 5.03 1.21
C ALA A 46 -3.74 4.02 1.46
N LEU A 47 -4.62 4.29 2.43
CA LEU A 47 -5.80 3.46 2.70
C LEU A 47 -6.83 3.55 1.57
N ARG A 48 -7.06 4.75 1.02
CA ARG A 48 -7.95 4.92 -0.14
C ARG A 48 -7.46 4.12 -1.34
N GLU A 49 -6.18 4.24 -1.68
CA GLU A 49 -5.59 3.51 -2.80
C GLU A 49 -5.58 2.00 -2.56
N LEU A 50 -5.37 1.55 -1.31
CA LEU A 50 -5.47 0.13 -0.95
C LEU A 50 -6.90 -0.39 -1.16
N ALA A 51 -7.91 0.38 -0.77
CA ALA A 51 -9.31 0.01 -0.98
C ALA A 51 -9.62 -0.15 -2.48
N LEU A 52 -9.18 0.79 -3.32
CA LEU A 52 -9.35 0.72 -4.77
C LEU A 52 -8.67 -0.52 -5.38
N ALA A 53 -7.46 -0.86 -4.92
CA ALA A 53 -6.75 -2.05 -5.38
C ALA A 53 -7.46 -3.35 -4.96
N VAL A 54 -8.03 -3.40 -3.75
CA VAL A 54 -8.84 -4.55 -3.30
C VAL A 54 -10.14 -4.64 -4.11
N GLU A 55 -10.81 -3.52 -4.36
CA GLU A 55 -12.05 -3.44 -5.13
C GLU A 55 -11.85 -3.82 -6.61
N SER A 56 -10.66 -3.59 -7.17
CA SER A 56 -10.29 -4.05 -8.52
C SER A 56 -9.98 -5.55 -8.59
N GLY A 57 -10.01 -6.26 -7.45
CA GLY A 57 -9.81 -7.70 -7.37
C GLY A 57 -8.36 -8.12 -7.15
N ALA A 58 -7.47 -7.21 -6.75
CA ALA A 58 -6.08 -7.57 -6.44
C ALA A 58 -6.03 -8.61 -5.30
N ALA A 59 -5.30 -9.70 -5.50
CA ALA A 59 -5.13 -10.73 -4.49
C ALA A 59 -4.37 -10.17 -3.25
N PRO A 60 -4.82 -10.45 -2.01
CA PRO A 60 -4.18 -9.91 -0.81
C PRO A 60 -2.68 -10.22 -0.68
N VAL A 61 -2.26 -11.42 -1.08
CA VAL A 61 -0.84 -11.83 -1.06
C VAL A 61 -0.01 -11.06 -2.10
N MET A 62 -0.61 -10.69 -3.23
CA MET A 62 0.04 -9.84 -4.24
C MET A 62 0.26 -8.43 -3.69
N LEU A 63 -0.76 -7.85 -3.05
CA LEU A 63 -0.66 -6.54 -2.39
C LEU A 63 0.40 -6.55 -1.29
N LEU A 64 0.45 -7.60 -0.47
CA LEU A 64 1.51 -7.79 0.53
C LEU A 64 2.91 -7.79 -0.11
N GLY A 65 3.09 -8.48 -1.23
CA GLY A 65 4.36 -8.51 -1.97
C GLY A 65 4.81 -7.12 -2.46
N GLN A 66 3.87 -6.30 -2.91
CA GLN A 66 4.12 -4.90 -3.28
C GLN A 66 4.50 -4.06 -2.06
N LEU A 67 3.78 -4.17 -0.94
CA LEU A 67 4.10 -3.47 0.30
C LEU A 67 5.49 -3.86 0.83
N ALA A 68 5.85 -5.14 0.78
CA ALA A 68 7.19 -5.63 1.13
C ALA A 68 8.27 -5.05 0.20
N TRP A 69 7.95 -4.75 -1.06
CA TRP A 69 8.87 -4.04 -1.96
C TRP A 69 9.09 -2.58 -1.54
N VAL A 70 8.03 -1.90 -1.11
CA VAL A 70 8.15 -0.52 -0.59
C VAL A 70 9.06 -0.50 0.62
N VAL A 71 8.87 -1.43 1.56
CA VAL A 71 9.70 -1.52 2.76
C VAL A 71 11.17 -1.69 2.43
N ARG A 72 11.51 -2.62 1.51
CA ARG A 72 12.92 -2.92 1.19
C ARG A 72 13.60 -1.90 0.28
N THR A 73 12.84 -1.06 -0.44
CA THR A 73 13.41 -0.15 -1.46
C THR A 73 13.20 1.33 -1.20
N LYS A 74 12.23 1.73 -0.38
CA LYS A 74 11.81 3.13 -0.21
C LYS A 74 11.89 3.65 1.22
N LEU A 75 11.79 2.80 2.24
CA LEU A 75 11.81 3.26 3.62
C LEU A 75 13.21 3.63 4.11
N SER A 76 13.29 4.69 4.92
CA SER A 76 14.50 5.11 5.60
C SER A 76 14.96 4.08 6.64
N SER A 77 16.27 3.96 6.83
CA SER A 77 16.89 2.91 7.66
C SER A 77 16.40 2.88 9.11
N ASN A 78 16.02 4.03 9.68
CA ASN A 78 15.49 4.13 11.04
C ASN A 78 14.08 3.53 11.20
N ARG A 79 13.30 3.40 10.11
CA ARG A 79 11.95 2.82 10.11
C ARG A 79 11.94 1.34 9.71
N LEU A 80 13.04 0.88 9.11
CA LEU A 80 13.13 -0.44 8.48
C LEU A 80 12.88 -1.61 9.46
N PRO A 81 13.46 -1.66 10.67
CA PRO A 81 13.25 -2.81 11.57
C PRO A 81 11.77 -3.04 11.92
N ALA A 82 11.06 -1.98 12.30
CA ALA A 82 9.64 -2.06 12.64
C ALA A 82 8.77 -2.40 11.41
N ALA A 83 9.09 -1.82 10.25
CA ALA A 83 8.36 -2.10 9.02
C ALA A 83 8.53 -3.54 8.53
N VAL A 84 9.75 -4.10 8.65
CA VAL A 84 10.03 -5.50 8.30
C VAL A 84 9.25 -6.45 9.21
N GLU A 85 9.24 -6.20 10.51
CA GLU A 85 8.46 -6.99 11.47
C GLU A 85 6.95 -6.94 11.16
N ALA A 86 6.42 -5.75 10.87
CA ALA A 86 5.02 -5.58 10.51
C ALA A 86 4.63 -6.38 9.25
N VAL A 87 5.50 -6.40 8.23
CA VAL A 87 5.28 -7.20 7.01
C VAL A 87 5.28 -8.69 7.33
N PHE A 88 6.26 -9.21 8.09
CA PHE A 88 6.32 -10.63 8.42
C PHE A 88 5.15 -11.09 9.30
N ARG A 89 4.77 -10.28 10.28
CA ARG A 89 3.56 -10.54 11.08
C ARG A 89 2.32 -10.63 10.19
N THR A 90 2.15 -9.70 9.26
CA THR A 90 1.02 -9.67 8.33
C THR A 90 1.03 -10.87 7.38
N ASP A 91 2.20 -11.28 6.88
CA ASP A 91 2.37 -12.48 6.06
C ASP A 91 1.93 -13.74 6.81
N LEU A 92 2.36 -13.88 8.06
CA LEU A 92 2.00 -15.00 8.92
C LEU A 92 0.48 -15.03 9.20
N ASP A 93 -0.10 -13.87 9.53
CA ASP A 93 -1.54 -13.74 9.78
C ASP A 93 -2.36 -14.11 8.52
N LEU A 94 -1.93 -13.64 7.33
CA LEU A 94 -2.58 -13.98 6.06
C LEU A 94 -2.49 -15.48 5.75
N LYS A 95 -1.31 -16.09 5.90
CA LYS A 95 -1.10 -17.52 5.64
C LYS A 95 -1.88 -18.43 6.59
N ASN A 96 -2.05 -17.99 7.83
CA ASN A 96 -2.82 -18.72 8.84
C ASN A 96 -4.31 -18.33 8.87
N SER A 97 -4.77 -17.48 7.93
CA SER A 97 -6.15 -16.99 7.88
C SER A 97 -6.63 -16.34 9.19
N VAL A 98 -5.74 -15.65 9.89
CA VAL A 98 -6.02 -14.95 11.15
C VAL A 98 -6.74 -13.63 10.82
N GLY A 99 -8.05 -13.70 10.62
CA GLY A 99 -8.90 -12.53 10.38
C GLY A 99 -9.12 -12.18 8.91
N GLN A 100 -9.67 -10.99 8.66
CA GLN A 100 -10.04 -10.55 7.32
C GLN A 100 -8.82 -9.98 6.58
N PRO A 101 -8.46 -10.48 5.38
CA PRO A 101 -7.27 -10.04 4.65
C PRO A 101 -7.18 -8.52 4.43
N ARG A 102 -8.31 -7.87 4.13
CA ARG A 102 -8.40 -6.42 3.96
C ARG A 102 -7.96 -5.67 5.22
N VAL A 103 -8.46 -6.08 6.37
CA VAL A 103 -8.16 -5.45 7.67
C VAL A 103 -6.67 -5.61 8.04
N LEU A 104 -6.10 -6.78 7.75
CA LEU A 104 -4.67 -7.03 7.97
C LEU A 104 -3.79 -6.10 7.12
N LEU A 105 -4.15 -5.91 5.84
CA LEU A 105 -3.44 -5.00 4.94
C LEU A 105 -3.62 -3.53 5.32
N GLU A 106 -4.82 -3.11 5.72
CA GLU A 106 -5.09 -1.74 6.19
C GLU A 106 -4.25 -1.41 7.43
N ARG A 107 -4.20 -2.34 8.38
CA ARG A 107 -3.36 -2.21 9.57
C ARG A 107 -1.88 -2.08 9.20
N LEU A 108 -1.39 -2.94 8.31
CA LEU A 108 -0.02 -2.85 7.81
C LEU A 108 0.25 -1.48 7.17
N VAL A 109 -0.63 -1.00 6.29
CA VAL A 109 -0.49 0.32 5.65
C VAL A 109 -0.40 1.45 6.67
N MET A 110 -1.24 1.44 7.70
CA MET A 110 -1.18 2.44 8.78
C MET A 110 0.13 2.37 9.57
N GLU A 111 0.64 1.17 9.88
CA GLU A 111 1.96 0.98 10.51
C GLU A 111 3.09 1.51 9.61
N LEU A 112 3.04 1.21 8.30
CA LEU A 112 4.02 1.70 7.32
C LEU A 112 3.93 3.21 7.08
N CYS A 113 2.80 3.85 7.38
CA CYS A 113 2.67 5.31 7.39
C CYS A 113 3.11 5.95 8.72
N GLY A 114 3.43 5.14 9.75
CA GLY A 114 3.88 5.62 11.05
C GLY A 114 2.74 6.10 11.97
N VAL A 115 1.49 5.68 11.70
CA VAL A 115 0.31 6.06 12.49
C VAL A 115 0.38 5.49 13.91
N PHE A 116 0.93 4.30 14.05
CA PHE A 116 1.20 3.69 15.33
C PHE A 116 2.68 3.90 15.65
N GLY A 117 2.98 4.67 16.70
CA GLY A 117 4.35 4.86 17.17
C GLY A 117 5.05 3.53 17.50
N THR A 118 6.35 3.59 17.80
CA THR A 118 7.23 2.43 18.05
C THR A 118 6.77 1.45 19.14
N ASP A 119 5.73 1.78 19.90
CA ASP A 119 5.23 0.99 21.04
C ASP A 119 4.12 -0.03 20.66
N ALA A 120 3.62 -0.01 19.41
CA ALA A 120 2.48 -0.84 19.02
C ALA A 120 2.81 -2.33 18.79
N GLY A 121 4.08 -2.71 18.87
CA GLY A 121 4.56 -4.09 18.71
C GLY A 121 4.36 -5.01 19.92
N ARG A 122 3.87 -4.50 21.07
CA ARG A 122 3.70 -5.32 22.28
C ARG A 122 2.21 -5.44 22.67
N PRO A 123 1.55 -6.58 22.38
CA PRO A 123 0.27 -6.87 23.01
C PRO A 123 0.52 -7.13 24.50
N GLY A 124 0.41 -6.08 25.33
CA GLY A 124 0.61 -6.20 26.78
C GLY A 124 0.72 -4.89 27.56
N ALA A 125 0.95 -3.74 26.93
CA ALA A 125 1.10 -2.46 27.66
C ALA A 125 -0.26 -1.76 27.88
N ARG A 126 -1.23 -2.44 28.48
CA ARG A 126 -2.37 -1.77 29.11
C ARG A 126 -1.98 -1.49 30.56
N THR A 127 -1.56 -0.25 30.81
CA THR A 127 -1.29 0.25 32.16
C THR A 127 -2.50 0.07 33.05
N SER A 128 -2.35 -0.77 34.07
CA SER A 128 -3.25 -0.84 35.22
C SER A 128 -3.20 0.49 35.95
N ARG A 129 -4.13 1.41 35.65
CA ARG A 129 -4.39 2.59 36.47
C ARG A 129 -5.62 2.34 37.34
N ARG A 130 -5.37 1.88 38.56
CA ARG A 130 -6.17 1.93 39.82
C ARG A 130 -5.85 0.68 40.63
N ALA A 131 -5.69 0.70 41.95
CA ALA A 131 -5.81 1.76 42.95
C ALA A 131 -5.02 1.28 44.17
N GLU A 132 -4.44 2.20 44.93
CA GLU A 132 -4.00 1.94 46.30
C GLU A 132 -4.44 3.10 47.20
N PRO A 133 -4.65 2.83 48.50
CA PRO A 133 -5.87 3.16 49.24
C PRO A 133 -5.98 4.60 49.76
#